data_AF-A0A978V3G7-F1
#
_entry.id   AF-A0A978V3G7-F1
#
_cell.length_a   1.000
_cell.length_b   1.000
_cell.length_c   1.000
_cell.angle_alpha   90.00
_cell.angle_beta   90.00
_cell.angle_gamma   90.00
#
_symmetry.space_group_name_H-M   'P 1'
#
loop_
_entity.id
_entity.type
_entity.pdbx_description
1 polymer ?
#
loop_
_entity_poly.entity_id
_entity_poly.type
_entity_poly.pdbx_seq_one_letter_code
_entity_poly.pdbx_strand_id
1 'polypeptide(L)'
;MYCHQNEDGGWGLHIEGPSMMMCTVLNYLAMRILGEGPDGGLNSACSRARKWILDHGGAMYSACWGKTWMAILGVYDWEGSNPMPPEFWFHRTLVPLHPSKMFCYCRLTLMPMSYFYGKRFVGPITPLIQQLREEIYHQPYNQIKWPRVRHFCAEEDNNYPNGRLQRLMWDGFYYVAEPLLNSRLFRRIREHAVQKTIDYIHYEDENSRYITIGCVEKNEDGGWGLHIEGQV
;
A
#
# COMPACT_ATOMS: atom_id res chain seq x y z
N MET A 1 -7.12 11.43 -15.34
CA MET A 1 -8.09 11.27 -14.24
C MET A 1 -9.49 11.62 -14.68
N TYR A 2 -9.77 12.86 -15.11
CA TYR A 2 -11.14 13.28 -15.48
C TYR A 2 -11.78 12.53 -16.66
N CYS A 3 -11.02 12.24 -17.72
CA CYS A 3 -11.56 11.60 -18.93
C CYS A 3 -11.97 10.13 -18.73
N HIS A 4 -11.57 9.51 -17.62
CA HIS A 4 -11.77 8.09 -17.34
C HIS A 4 -12.42 7.86 -15.97
N GLN A 5 -13.07 8.88 -15.41
CA GLN A 5 -13.94 8.69 -14.26
C GLN A 5 -15.24 8.08 -14.77
N ASN A 6 -15.67 7.00 -14.13
CA ASN A 6 -16.93 6.34 -14.45
C ASN A 6 -18.13 7.24 -14.09
N GLU A 7 -19.30 6.95 -14.67
CA GLU A 7 -20.53 7.73 -14.43
C GLU A 7 -20.96 7.73 -12.95
N ASP A 8 -20.64 6.65 -12.22
CA ASP A 8 -20.90 6.51 -10.78
C ASP A 8 -19.93 7.34 -9.92
N GLY A 9 -18.89 7.94 -10.51
CA GLY A 9 -17.88 8.75 -9.83
C GLY A 9 -16.61 8.01 -9.44
N GLY A 10 -16.52 6.70 -9.69
CA GLY A 10 -15.34 5.88 -9.36
C GLY A 10 -14.35 5.71 -10.51
N TRP A 11 -13.32 4.90 -10.26
CA TRP A 11 -12.34 4.44 -11.26
C TRP A 11 -12.10 2.94 -11.10
N GLY A 12 -11.96 2.24 -12.22
CA GLY A 12 -11.54 0.83 -12.23
C GLY A 12 -10.04 0.63 -12.29
N LEU A 13 -9.62 -0.64 -12.30
CA LEU A 13 -8.22 -1.05 -12.48
C LEU A 13 -7.67 -0.66 -13.87
N HIS A 14 -8.54 -0.58 -14.86
CA HIS A 14 -8.25 -0.10 -16.21
C HIS A 14 -9.41 0.79 -16.69
N ILE A 15 -9.22 1.49 -17.81
CA ILE A 15 -10.15 2.52 -18.32
C ILE A 15 -11.56 2.00 -18.67
N GLU A 16 -11.70 0.70 -18.90
CA GLU A 16 -12.98 0.02 -19.19
C GLU A 16 -13.54 -0.75 -17.98
N GLY A 17 -12.82 -0.72 -16.85
CA GLY A 17 -13.15 -1.52 -15.68
C GLY A 17 -14.23 -0.86 -14.81
N PRO A 18 -15.02 -1.66 -14.07
CA PRO A 18 -15.95 -1.13 -13.08
C PRO A 18 -15.18 -0.39 -11.97
N SER A 19 -15.86 0.50 -11.27
CA SER A 19 -15.29 1.26 -10.17
C SER A 19 -14.84 0.36 -9.03
N MET A 20 -13.63 0.61 -8.53
CA MET A 20 -12.96 -0.16 -7.48
C MET A 20 -12.53 0.78 -6.36
N MET A 21 -12.55 0.30 -5.11
CA MET A 21 -12.21 1.09 -3.93
C MET A 21 -10.77 1.57 -3.96
N MET A 22 -9.81 0.66 -4.18
CA MET A 22 -8.41 1.03 -4.30
C MET A 22 -8.17 2.11 -5.35
N CYS A 23 -8.67 1.90 -6.58
CA CYS A 23 -8.42 2.83 -7.68
C CYS A 23 -9.12 4.18 -7.47
N THR A 24 -10.34 4.18 -6.94
CA THR A 24 -11.08 5.41 -6.68
C THR A 24 -10.41 6.24 -5.58
N VAL A 25 -9.98 5.60 -4.48
CA VAL A 25 -9.27 6.30 -3.40
C VAL A 25 -7.94 6.85 -3.90
N LEU A 26 -7.14 6.09 -4.65
CA LEU A 26 -5.85 6.57 -5.17
C LEU A 26 -6.01 7.73 -6.16
N ASN A 27 -7.00 7.68 -7.06
CA ASN A 27 -7.28 8.80 -7.97
C ASN A 27 -7.79 10.04 -7.20
N TYR A 28 -8.62 9.85 -6.17
CA TYR A 28 -9.05 10.95 -5.30
C TYR A 28 -7.87 11.62 -4.60
N LEU A 29 -7.01 10.82 -3.95
CA LEU A 29 -5.81 11.31 -3.28
C LEU A 29 -4.88 12.04 -4.27
N ALA A 30 -4.68 11.50 -5.47
CA ALA A 30 -3.86 12.13 -6.50
C ALA A 30 -4.41 13.49 -6.93
N MET A 31 -5.73 13.62 -7.16
CA MET A 31 -6.36 14.92 -7.48
C MET A 31 -6.15 15.93 -6.35
N ARG A 32 -6.35 15.52 -5.09
CA ARG A 32 -6.16 16.39 -3.92
C ARG A 32 -4.70 16.84 -3.77
N ILE A 33 -3.74 15.95 -4.01
CA ILE A 33 -2.29 16.27 -4.00
C ILE A 33 -1.93 17.23 -5.14
N LEU A 34 -2.56 17.10 -6.31
CA LEU A 34 -2.35 17.99 -7.45
C LEU A 34 -3.02 19.37 -7.31
N GLY A 35 -3.65 19.64 -6.17
CA GLY A 35 -4.17 20.97 -5.82
C GLY A 35 -5.68 21.15 -6.02
N GLU A 36 -6.40 20.11 -6.45
CA GLU A 36 -7.86 20.18 -6.54
C GLU A 36 -8.49 20.21 -5.15
N GLY A 37 -9.52 21.03 -4.96
CA GLY A 37 -10.32 21.08 -3.73
C GLY A 37 -11.15 19.80 -3.49
N PRO A 38 -11.72 19.62 -2.29
CA PRO A 38 -12.57 18.46 -1.99
C PRO A 38 -13.82 18.37 -2.87
N ASP A 39 -14.33 19.52 -3.34
CA ASP A 39 -15.41 19.64 -4.31
C ASP A 39 -14.93 20.11 -5.69
N GLY A 40 -13.62 19.99 -5.94
CA GLY A 40 -12.96 20.42 -7.17
C GLY A 40 -12.99 19.39 -8.32
N GLY A 41 -12.23 19.71 -9.37
CA GLY A 41 -12.09 18.92 -10.58
C GLY A 41 -13.21 19.13 -11.60
N LEU A 42 -12.94 18.70 -12.84
CA LEU A 42 -13.89 18.81 -13.95
C LEU A 42 -15.19 18.06 -13.61
N ASN A 43 -16.32 18.74 -13.79
CA ASN A 43 -17.65 18.21 -13.46
C ASN A 43 -17.78 17.77 -11.99
N SER A 44 -17.11 18.40 -11.01
CA SER A 44 -17.14 17.97 -9.59
C SER A 44 -16.59 16.55 -9.36
N ALA A 45 -15.53 16.19 -10.10
CA ALA A 45 -14.90 14.87 -10.03
C ALA A 45 -14.52 14.45 -8.60
N CYS A 46 -13.96 15.36 -7.79
CA CYS A 46 -13.58 15.06 -6.41
C CYS A 46 -14.78 14.76 -5.52
N SER A 47 -15.86 15.54 -5.65
CA SER A 47 -17.07 15.35 -4.82
C SER A 47 -17.75 14.02 -5.14
N ARG A 48 -17.85 13.66 -6.43
CA ARG A 48 -18.37 12.35 -6.86
C ARG A 48 -17.51 11.19 -6.37
N ALA A 49 -16.19 11.31 -6.50
CA ALA A 49 -15.25 10.30 -6.03
C ALA A 49 -15.38 10.07 -4.52
N ARG A 50 -15.37 11.16 -3.73
CA ARG A 50 -15.55 11.09 -2.27
C ARG A 50 -16.88 10.46 -1.90
N LYS A 51 -17.96 10.86 -2.58
CA LYS A 51 -19.29 10.25 -2.39
C LYS A 51 -19.25 8.75 -2.65
N TRP A 52 -18.68 8.32 -3.77
CA TRP A 52 -18.54 6.91 -4.11
C TRP A 52 -17.73 6.15 -3.05
N ILE A 53 -16.58 6.70 -2.63
CA ILE A 53 -15.72 6.09 -1.58
C ILE A 53 -16.52 5.88 -0.29
N LEU A 54 -17.24 6.89 0.16
CA LEU A 54 -18.03 6.80 1.39
C LEU A 54 -19.23 5.84 1.20
N ASP A 55 -19.96 5.91 0.09
CA ASP A 55 -21.10 5.01 -0.15
C ASP A 55 -20.70 3.51 -0.13
N HIS A 56 -19.43 3.19 -0.44
CA HIS A 56 -18.87 1.83 -0.42
C HIS A 56 -18.04 1.49 0.86
N GLY A 57 -18.22 2.26 1.94
CA GLY A 57 -17.65 1.96 3.27
C GLY A 57 -16.34 2.68 3.61
N GLY A 58 -15.78 3.47 2.69
CA GLY A 58 -14.58 4.26 2.88
C GLY A 58 -13.28 3.51 2.62
N ALA A 59 -12.16 4.24 2.73
CA ALA A 59 -10.83 3.74 2.36
C ALA A 59 -10.34 2.53 3.21
N MET A 60 -11.01 2.21 4.33
CA MET A 60 -10.75 0.99 5.11
C MET A 60 -10.88 -0.30 4.29
N TYR A 61 -11.72 -0.28 3.26
CA TYR A 61 -12.02 -1.42 2.38
C TYR A 61 -11.15 -1.49 1.13
N SER A 62 -10.16 -0.60 0.97
CA SER A 62 -9.23 -0.68 -0.15
C SER A 62 -8.48 -2.03 -0.19
N ALA A 63 -8.17 -2.53 -1.38
CA ALA A 63 -7.25 -3.66 -1.56
C ALA A 63 -5.85 -3.41 -0.93
N CYS A 64 -5.09 -4.48 -0.72
CA CYS A 64 -3.81 -4.46 0.01
C CYS A 64 -2.80 -3.46 -0.57
N TRP A 65 -2.68 -3.34 -1.89
CA TRP A 65 -1.78 -2.39 -2.53
C TRP A 65 -2.16 -0.94 -2.23
N GLY A 66 -3.46 -0.62 -2.25
CA GLY A 66 -3.94 0.70 -1.86
C GLY A 66 -3.65 1.00 -0.39
N LYS A 67 -3.80 0.02 0.51
CA LYS A 67 -3.43 0.19 1.93
C LYS A 67 -1.95 0.52 2.10
N THR A 68 -1.07 -0.15 1.34
CA THR A 68 0.38 0.15 1.35
C THR A 68 0.67 1.58 0.91
N TRP A 69 0.16 2.01 -0.25
CA TRP A 69 0.36 3.37 -0.75
C TRP A 69 -0.19 4.44 0.19
N MET A 70 -1.38 4.21 0.75
CA MET A 70 -1.98 5.12 1.71
C MET A 70 -1.22 5.16 3.05
N ALA A 71 -0.62 4.04 3.48
CA ALA A 71 0.22 4.00 4.68
C ALA A 71 1.53 4.77 4.48
N ILE A 72 2.18 4.62 3.32
CA ILE A 72 3.34 5.42 2.91
C ILE A 72 2.99 6.91 2.89
N LEU A 73 1.84 7.28 2.31
CA LEU A 73 1.37 8.67 2.28
C LEU A 73 1.00 9.22 3.68
N GLY A 74 0.69 8.34 4.63
CA GLY A 74 0.27 8.70 5.99
C GLY A 74 -1.23 8.96 6.14
N VAL A 75 -2.08 8.53 5.21
CA VAL A 75 -3.55 8.59 5.36
C VAL A 75 -4.16 7.27 5.83
N TYR A 76 -3.35 6.24 6.07
CA TYR A 76 -3.73 4.92 6.58
C TYR A 76 -2.66 4.43 7.56
N ASP A 77 -3.02 3.62 8.56
CA ASP A 77 -2.04 3.07 9.51
C ASP A 77 -1.53 1.70 9.06
N TRP A 78 -0.23 1.46 9.16
CA TRP A 78 0.37 0.18 8.82
C TRP A 78 -0.18 -1.01 9.63
N GLU A 79 -0.75 -0.77 10.81
CA GLU A 79 -1.46 -1.80 11.59
C GLU A 79 -2.70 -2.35 10.88
N GLY A 80 -3.27 -1.59 9.93
CA GLY A 80 -4.42 -2.00 9.13
C GLY A 80 -4.05 -2.77 7.86
N SER A 81 -2.76 -3.02 7.62
CA SER A 81 -2.27 -3.82 6.49
C SER A 81 -1.87 -5.23 6.94
N ASN A 82 -1.98 -6.20 6.04
CA ASN A 82 -1.42 -7.53 6.30
C ASN A 82 0.12 -7.45 6.33
N PRO A 83 0.80 -8.28 7.15
CA PRO A 83 2.26 -8.23 7.24
C PRO A 83 2.97 -8.51 5.92
N MET A 84 3.97 -7.68 5.61
CA MET A 84 4.90 -7.88 4.49
C MET A 84 6.33 -7.96 5.04
N PRO A 85 6.70 -9.05 5.76
CA PRO A 85 7.94 -9.11 6.51
C PRO A 85 9.16 -9.13 5.57
N PRO A 86 10.13 -8.20 5.71
CA PRO A 86 11.35 -8.21 4.91
C PRO A 86 12.22 -9.47 5.17
N GLU A 87 12.01 -10.17 6.28
CA GLU A 87 12.69 -11.44 6.58
C GLU A 87 12.40 -12.53 5.55
N PHE A 88 11.31 -12.39 4.79
CA PHE A 88 10.95 -13.29 3.70
C PHE A 88 12.05 -13.37 2.61
N TRP A 89 12.87 -12.32 2.44
CA TRP A 89 13.97 -12.27 1.48
C TRP A 89 15.26 -12.97 1.93
N PHE A 90 15.31 -13.41 3.19
CA PHE A 90 16.53 -13.97 3.81
C PHE A 90 16.64 -15.50 3.70
N HIS A 91 15.52 -16.22 3.50
CA HIS A 91 15.49 -17.66 3.71
C HIS A 91 16.21 -18.45 2.59
N ARG A 92 16.70 -19.67 2.90
CA ARG A 92 17.30 -20.55 1.88
C ARG A 92 16.25 -20.93 0.82
N THR A 93 16.69 -21.06 -0.44
CA THR A 93 15.89 -21.43 -1.63
C THR A 93 15.09 -22.74 -1.53
N LEU A 94 15.30 -23.51 -0.47
CA LEU A 94 14.66 -24.80 -0.20
C LEU A 94 13.19 -24.69 0.23
N VAL A 95 12.74 -23.54 0.75
CA VAL A 95 11.33 -23.36 1.12
C VAL A 95 10.45 -23.22 -0.14
N PRO A 96 9.26 -23.87 -0.20
CA PRO A 96 8.41 -23.87 -1.39
C PRO A 96 7.89 -22.47 -1.77
N LEU A 97 7.77 -21.55 -0.82
CA LEU A 97 7.35 -20.16 -1.02
C LEU A 97 8.54 -19.19 -1.13
N HIS A 98 9.73 -19.63 -1.52
CA HIS A 98 10.89 -18.75 -1.61
C HIS A 98 10.71 -17.68 -2.72
N PRO A 99 11.07 -16.40 -2.48
CA PRO A 99 10.88 -15.32 -3.47
C PRO A 99 11.48 -15.60 -4.85
N SER A 100 12.57 -16.35 -4.94
CA SER A 100 13.18 -16.72 -6.23
C SER A 100 12.29 -17.59 -7.13
N LYS A 101 11.26 -18.23 -6.57
CA LYS A 101 10.28 -19.07 -7.30
C LYS A 101 9.00 -18.30 -7.64
N MET A 102 8.87 -17.06 -7.18
CA MET A 102 7.73 -16.21 -7.50
C MET A 102 7.88 -15.64 -8.92
N PHE A 103 6.75 -15.33 -9.54
CA PHE A 103 6.73 -14.56 -10.78
C PHE A 103 7.53 -13.25 -10.59
N CYS A 104 8.40 -12.92 -11.55
CA CYS A 104 9.37 -11.83 -11.41
C CYS A 104 8.70 -10.49 -11.08
N TYR A 105 7.59 -10.17 -11.74
CA TYR A 105 6.85 -8.94 -11.48
C TYR A 105 6.33 -8.86 -10.04
N CYS A 106 5.74 -9.95 -9.53
CA CYS A 106 5.29 -10.01 -8.14
C CYS A 106 6.46 -9.86 -7.16
N ARG A 107 7.59 -10.51 -7.47
CA ARG A 107 8.79 -10.44 -6.63
C ARG A 107 9.31 -9.00 -6.53
N LEU A 108 9.48 -8.36 -7.68
CA LEU A 108 10.04 -7.02 -7.80
C LEU A 108 9.09 -5.95 -7.24
N THR A 109 7.77 -6.14 -7.32
CA THR A 109 6.80 -5.23 -6.69
C THR A 109 6.74 -5.41 -5.17
N LEU A 110 6.77 -6.64 -4.65
CA LEU A 110 6.62 -6.88 -3.21
C LEU A 110 7.88 -6.53 -2.41
N MET A 111 9.04 -6.46 -3.06
CA MET A 111 10.33 -6.18 -2.44
C MET A 111 10.37 -4.77 -1.82
N PRO A 112 10.17 -3.67 -2.57
CA PRO A 112 10.10 -2.34 -1.99
C PRO A 112 8.93 -2.19 -1.01
N MET A 113 7.73 -2.69 -1.31
CA MET A 113 6.63 -2.69 -0.34
C MET A 113 7.01 -3.30 1.02
N SER A 114 7.76 -4.41 1.03
CA SER A 114 8.23 -5.04 2.27
C SER A 114 9.30 -4.22 2.99
N TYR A 115 10.13 -3.47 2.25
CA TYR A 115 11.09 -2.53 2.83
C TYR A 115 10.34 -1.41 3.58
N PHE A 116 9.36 -0.77 2.93
CA PHE A 116 8.54 0.27 3.55
C PHE A 116 7.77 -0.25 4.76
N TYR A 117 7.20 -1.45 4.66
CA TYR A 117 6.53 -2.11 5.78
C TYR A 117 7.49 -2.38 6.94
N GLY A 118 8.69 -2.92 6.67
CA GLY A 118 9.71 -3.20 7.67
C GLY A 118 10.22 -1.95 8.39
N LYS A 119 10.34 -0.83 7.66
CA LYS A 119 10.67 0.50 8.22
C LYS A 119 9.49 1.21 8.87
N ARG A 120 8.25 0.78 8.60
CA ARG A 120 7.01 1.51 8.92
C ARG A 120 7.08 2.96 8.43
N PHE A 121 7.58 3.14 7.20
CA PHE A 121 7.81 4.45 6.63
C PHE A 121 6.48 5.20 6.44
N VAL A 122 6.45 6.47 6.84
CA VAL A 122 5.31 7.36 6.66
C VAL A 122 5.85 8.72 6.23
N GLY A 123 5.29 9.27 5.15
CA GLY A 123 5.62 10.60 4.67
C GLY A 123 5.21 11.70 5.65
N PRO A 124 5.65 12.95 5.42
CA PRO A 124 5.33 14.07 6.30
C PRO A 124 3.81 14.30 6.43
N ILE A 125 3.32 14.43 7.67
CA ILE A 125 1.91 14.71 7.94
C ILE A 125 1.63 16.20 7.76
N THR A 126 1.29 16.59 6.53
CA THR A 126 0.93 17.97 6.17
C THR A 126 -0.54 18.28 6.51
N PRO A 127 -0.96 19.57 6.49
CA PRO A 127 -2.37 19.93 6.64
C PRO A 127 -3.28 19.26 5.61
N LEU A 128 -2.78 19.02 4.38
CA LEU A 128 -3.53 18.28 3.36
C LEU A 128 -3.74 16.82 3.78
N ILE A 129 -2.71 16.15 4.30
CA ILE A 129 -2.84 14.77 4.80
C ILE A 129 -3.86 14.68 5.93
N GLN A 130 -3.88 15.67 6.84
CA GLN A 130 -4.88 15.73 7.90
C GLN A 130 -6.30 15.91 7.36
N GLN A 131 -6.51 16.75 6.34
CA GLN A 131 -7.81 16.88 5.67
C GLN A 131 -8.23 15.58 5.00
N LEU A 132 -7.33 14.92 4.28
CA LEU A 132 -7.60 13.65 3.61
C LEU A 132 -8.06 12.55 4.58
N ARG A 133 -7.49 12.51 5.79
CA ARG A 133 -7.91 11.60 6.86
C ARG A 133 -9.34 11.84 7.37
N GLU A 134 -9.91 13.03 7.17
CA GLU A 134 -11.30 13.32 7.51
C GLU A 134 -12.23 13.14 6.29
N GLU A 135 -11.69 13.13 5.07
CA GLU A 135 -12.47 13.06 3.82
C GLU A 135 -12.81 11.63 3.38
N ILE A 136 -11.92 10.65 3.64
CA ILE A 136 -12.00 9.30 3.03
C ILE A 136 -12.56 8.21 3.96
N TYR A 137 -12.98 8.57 5.18
CA TYR A 137 -13.51 7.64 6.19
C TYR A 137 -14.84 8.13 6.77
N HIS A 138 -15.73 7.20 7.13
CA HIS A 138 -16.99 7.52 7.83
C HIS A 138 -16.80 7.90 9.29
N GLN A 139 -15.75 7.40 9.90
CA GLN A 139 -15.45 7.58 11.31
C GLN A 139 -14.14 8.35 11.45
N PRO A 140 -13.96 9.11 12.55
CA PRO A 140 -12.73 9.86 12.78
C PRO A 140 -11.52 8.94 12.72
N TYR A 141 -10.46 9.38 12.06
CA TYR A 141 -9.25 8.59 11.82
C TYR A 141 -8.68 7.96 13.12
N ASN A 142 -8.67 8.73 14.20
CA ASN A 142 -8.14 8.31 15.50
C ASN A 142 -8.99 7.25 16.22
N GLN A 143 -10.21 6.98 15.75
CA GLN A 143 -11.12 5.98 16.32
C GLN A 143 -11.10 4.66 15.53
N ILE A 144 -10.36 4.59 14.42
CA ILE A 144 -10.23 3.39 13.60
C ILE A 144 -9.41 2.34 14.34
N LYS A 145 -10.01 1.15 14.51
CA LYS A 145 -9.33 -0.02 15.08
C LYS A 145 -8.56 -0.74 13.99
N TRP A 146 -7.41 -0.21 13.61
CA TRP A 146 -6.59 -0.67 12.48
C TRP A 146 -6.36 -2.20 12.43
N PRO A 147 -6.01 -2.90 13.53
CA PRO A 147 -5.80 -4.34 13.47
C PRO A 147 -7.01 -5.16 12.98
N ARG A 148 -8.23 -4.61 13.08
CA ARG A 148 -9.47 -5.27 12.66
C ARG A 148 -9.76 -5.10 11.17
N VAL A 149 -9.26 -4.05 10.53
CA VAL A 149 -9.56 -3.74 9.12
C VAL A 149 -8.58 -4.40 8.15
N ARG A 150 -7.59 -5.17 8.63
CA ARG A 150 -6.60 -5.88 7.81
C ARG A 150 -7.22 -6.75 6.73
N HIS A 151 -8.26 -7.48 7.10
CA HIS A 151 -8.98 -8.39 6.20
C HIS A 151 -10.14 -7.72 5.46
N PHE A 152 -10.40 -6.42 5.68
CA PHE A 152 -11.43 -5.71 4.94
C PHE A 152 -10.96 -5.48 3.51
N CYS A 153 -11.85 -5.75 2.57
CA CYS A 153 -11.69 -5.53 1.15
C CYS A 153 -13.10 -5.33 0.59
N ALA A 154 -13.28 -4.30 -0.24
CA ALA A 154 -14.52 -4.06 -0.96
C ALA A 154 -14.82 -5.26 -1.88
N GLU A 155 -16.09 -5.54 -2.15
CA GLU A 155 -16.48 -6.67 -2.99
C GLU A 155 -15.97 -6.46 -4.42
N GLU A 156 -16.03 -5.22 -4.90
CA GLU A 156 -15.54 -4.74 -6.18
C GLU A 156 -14.03 -4.95 -6.34
N ASP A 157 -13.27 -4.90 -5.24
CA ASP A 157 -11.82 -5.12 -5.21
C ASP A 157 -11.45 -6.61 -5.11
N ASN A 158 -12.40 -7.47 -4.73
CA ASN A 158 -12.12 -8.83 -4.28
C ASN A 158 -12.26 -9.88 -5.40
N ASN A 159 -11.35 -9.82 -6.37
CA ASN A 159 -11.31 -10.80 -7.46
C ASN A 159 -10.88 -12.21 -6.99
N TYR A 160 -10.05 -12.30 -5.95
CA TYR A 160 -9.51 -13.56 -5.42
C TYR A 160 -9.69 -13.61 -3.89
N PRO A 161 -10.83 -14.16 -3.40
CA PRO A 161 -11.12 -14.15 -1.98
C PRO A 161 -10.13 -15.02 -1.19
N ASN A 162 -9.54 -14.43 -0.15
CA ASN A 162 -8.64 -15.14 0.75
C ASN A 162 -9.39 -16.27 1.48
N GLY A 163 -8.94 -17.51 1.26
CA GLY A 163 -9.47 -18.69 1.94
C GLY A 163 -9.19 -18.68 3.45
N ARG A 164 -9.91 -19.53 4.20
CA ARG A 164 -9.79 -19.59 5.69
C ARG A 164 -8.36 -19.88 6.15
N LEU A 165 -7.67 -20.79 5.46
CA LEU A 165 -6.28 -21.13 5.77
C LEU A 165 -5.32 -19.95 5.58
N GLN A 166 -5.51 -19.18 4.50
CA GLN A 166 -4.70 -18.00 4.22
C GLN A 166 -4.95 -16.88 5.24
N ARG A 167 -6.20 -16.67 5.67
CA ARG A 167 -6.52 -15.72 6.74
C ARG A 167 -5.85 -16.11 8.07
N LEU A 168 -5.94 -17.39 8.44
CA LEU A 168 -5.28 -17.91 9.64
C LEU A 168 -3.75 -17.72 9.58
N MET A 169 -3.15 -17.97 8.40
CA MET A 169 -1.72 -17.73 8.17
C MET A 169 -1.36 -16.25 8.38
N TRP A 170 -2.14 -15.32 7.80
CA TRP A 170 -1.94 -13.89 8.00
C TRP A 170 -2.12 -13.44 9.45
N ASP A 171 -3.08 -14.00 10.17
CA ASP A 171 -3.26 -13.73 11.59
C ASP A 171 -2.10 -14.28 12.44
N GLY A 172 -1.58 -15.46 12.10
CA GLY A 172 -0.36 -15.99 12.71
C GLY A 172 0.85 -15.07 12.50
N PHE A 173 1.05 -14.60 11.27
CA PHE A 173 2.12 -13.64 10.99
C PHE A 173 1.95 -12.34 11.78
N TYR A 174 0.72 -11.82 11.88
CA TYR A 174 0.47 -10.54 12.51
C TYR A 174 0.51 -10.59 14.04
N TYR A 175 -0.11 -11.58 14.68
CA TYR A 175 -0.20 -11.64 16.14
C TYR A 175 1.00 -12.35 16.78
N VAL A 176 1.73 -13.17 16.04
CA VAL A 176 2.87 -13.95 16.57
C VAL A 176 4.18 -13.47 15.97
N ALA A 177 4.34 -13.55 14.64
CA ALA A 177 5.63 -13.27 14.02
C ALA A 177 6.03 -11.79 14.14
N GLU A 178 5.11 -10.85 13.90
CA GLU A 178 5.40 -9.42 13.97
C GLU A 178 5.86 -8.96 15.36
N PRO A 179 5.15 -9.26 16.48
CA PRO A 179 5.63 -8.92 17.82
C PRO A 179 6.98 -9.59 18.17
N LEU A 180 7.20 -10.82 17.72
CA LEU A 180 8.48 -11.51 17.93
C LEU A 180 9.62 -10.82 17.17
N LEU A 181 9.43 -10.49 15.90
CA LEU A 181 10.45 -9.83 15.06
C LEU A 181 10.72 -8.38 15.50
N ASN A 182 9.72 -7.70 16.05
CA ASN A 182 9.87 -6.37 16.65
C ASN A 182 10.37 -6.41 18.11
N SER A 183 10.51 -7.60 18.71
CA SER A 183 11.08 -7.74 20.04
C SER A 183 12.58 -7.40 20.03
N ARG A 184 13.09 -6.98 21.20
CA ARG A 184 14.52 -6.64 21.36
C ARG A 184 15.47 -7.77 20.95
N LEU A 185 15.03 -9.02 21.05
CA LEU A 185 15.85 -10.19 20.74
C LEU A 185 16.06 -10.39 19.24
N PHE A 186 15.03 -10.10 18.43
CA PHE A 186 15.05 -10.36 16.99
C PHE A 186 15.09 -9.09 16.14
N ARG A 187 15.12 -7.90 16.76
CA ARG A 187 15.22 -6.62 16.04
C ARG A 187 16.40 -6.55 15.08
N ARG A 188 17.55 -7.15 15.43
CA ARG A 188 18.72 -7.22 14.55
C ARG A 188 18.46 -8.00 13.26
N ILE A 189 17.59 -9.02 13.31
CA ILE A 189 17.19 -9.78 12.12
C ILE A 189 16.39 -8.86 11.19
N ARG A 190 15.44 -8.09 11.73
CA ARG A 190 14.66 -7.12 10.96
C ARG A 190 15.54 -6.02 10.36
N GLU A 191 16.42 -5.42 11.15
CA GLU A 191 17.38 -4.41 10.69
C GLU A 191 18.25 -4.96 9.54
N HIS A 192 18.77 -6.17 9.68
CA HIS A 192 19.55 -6.83 8.63
C HIS A 192 18.71 -7.17 7.39
N ALA A 193 17.49 -7.67 7.57
CA ALA A 193 16.59 -7.99 6.47
C ALA A 193 16.24 -6.74 5.66
N VAL A 194 15.89 -5.64 6.33
CA VAL A 194 15.62 -4.34 5.71
C VAL A 194 16.84 -3.81 4.95
N GLN A 195 18.05 -3.91 5.53
CA GLN A 195 19.28 -3.51 4.83
C GLN A 195 19.49 -4.34 3.57
N LYS A 196 19.32 -5.67 3.67
CA LYS A 196 19.50 -6.53 2.51
C LYS A 196 18.46 -6.31 1.42
N THR A 197 17.23 -5.97 1.80
CA THR A 197 16.17 -5.62 0.85
C THR A 197 16.53 -4.37 0.06
N ILE A 198 17.07 -3.32 0.70
CA ILE A 198 17.51 -2.13 -0.03
C ILE A 198 18.72 -2.41 -0.92
N ASP A 199 19.65 -3.26 -0.49
CA ASP A 199 20.78 -3.68 -1.33
C ASP A 199 20.29 -4.39 -2.62
N TYR A 200 19.23 -5.19 -2.54
CA TYR A 200 18.61 -5.82 -3.71
C TYR A 200 17.89 -4.84 -4.63
N ILE A 201 17.21 -3.84 -4.06
CA ILE A 201 16.56 -2.78 -4.82
C ILE A 201 17.61 -1.99 -5.61
N HIS A 202 18.68 -1.55 -4.95
CA HIS A 202 19.78 -0.82 -5.61
C HIS A 202 20.44 -1.66 -6.71
N TYR A 203 20.61 -2.96 -6.49
CA TYR A 203 21.15 -3.85 -7.51
C TYR A 203 20.26 -3.92 -8.76
N GLU A 204 18.93 -3.95 -8.60
CA GLU A 204 17.99 -3.95 -9.73
C GLU A 204 17.95 -2.60 -10.43
N ASP A 205 18.00 -1.49 -9.68
CA ASP A 205 18.10 -0.14 -10.22
C ASP A 205 19.36 0.03 -11.09
N GLU A 206 20.53 -0.39 -10.59
CA GLU A 206 21.77 -0.32 -11.35
C GLU A 206 21.73 -1.19 -12.62
N ASN A 207 21.24 -2.43 -12.51
CA ASN A 207 21.14 -3.35 -13.64
C ASN A 207 20.16 -2.86 -14.72
N SER A 208 19.05 -2.28 -14.30
CA SER A 208 18.01 -1.77 -15.20
C SER A 208 18.28 -0.34 -15.67
N ARG A 209 19.33 0.31 -15.18
CA ARG A 209 19.63 1.74 -15.40
C ARG A 209 18.49 2.64 -14.93
N TYR A 210 17.92 2.35 -13.75
CA TYR A 210 16.81 3.08 -13.12
C TYR A 210 15.53 3.10 -13.98
N ILE A 211 15.38 2.09 -14.84
CA ILE A 211 14.15 1.86 -15.60
C ILE A 211 13.23 0.93 -14.83
N THR A 212 13.78 -0.06 -14.12
CA THR A 212 13.08 -1.17 -13.43
C THR A 212 12.21 -2.01 -14.39
N ILE A 213 11.48 -3.01 -13.91
CA ILE A 213 10.62 -3.86 -14.77
C ILE A 213 9.32 -3.16 -15.19
N GLY A 214 8.89 -2.13 -14.45
CA GLY A 214 7.60 -1.49 -14.68
C GLY A 214 7.35 -0.29 -13.76
N CYS A 215 6.25 0.43 -14.04
CA CYS A 215 5.95 1.70 -13.38
C CYS A 215 5.72 1.59 -11.86
N VAL A 216 5.21 0.45 -11.38
CA VAL A 216 4.95 0.25 -9.95
C VAL A 216 6.27 0.17 -9.18
N GLU A 217 7.16 -0.73 -9.59
CA GLU A 217 8.51 -0.87 -9.03
C GLU A 217 9.27 0.46 -9.10
N LYS A 218 9.30 1.10 -10.29
CA LYS A 218 9.97 2.40 -10.46
C LYS A 218 9.52 3.48 -9.48
N ASN A 219 8.22 3.58 -9.20
CA ASN A 219 7.71 4.62 -8.30
C ASN A 219 8.10 4.35 -6.84
N GLU A 220 8.21 3.08 -6.46
CA GLU A 220 8.64 2.68 -5.13
C GLU A 220 10.17 2.88 -4.96
N ASP A 221 10.96 2.51 -5.96
CA ASP A 221 12.42 2.57 -5.92
C ASP A 221 12.95 3.98 -6.21
N GLY A 222 12.58 4.58 -7.35
CA GLY A 222 13.08 5.88 -7.78
C GLY A 222 12.40 7.09 -7.12
N GLY A 223 11.13 6.98 -6.74
CA GLY A 223 10.38 8.09 -6.13
C GLY A 223 10.66 8.27 -4.64
N TRP A 224 10.74 7.16 -3.91
CA TRP A 224 10.92 7.17 -2.45
C TRP A 224 12.33 6.76 -2.02
N GLY A 225 13.02 5.89 -2.77
CA GLY A 225 14.42 5.53 -2.48
C GLY A 225 15.36 6.74 -2.49
N LEU A 226 15.25 7.62 -3.49
CA LEU A 226 16.02 8.87 -3.55
C LEU A 226 15.71 9.85 -2.40
N HIS A 227 14.48 9.82 -1.85
CA HIS A 227 14.10 10.68 -0.72
C HIS A 227 14.55 10.11 0.63
N ILE A 228 14.65 8.77 0.73
CA ILE A 228 15.15 8.08 1.92
C ILE A 228 16.66 8.25 2.08
N GLU A 229 17.43 8.25 0.98
CA GLU A 229 18.88 8.51 1.02
C GLU A 229 19.22 9.95 1.44
N GLY A 230 18.31 10.91 1.24
CA GLY A 230 18.49 12.31 1.68
C GLY A 230 18.14 12.59 3.13
N GLN A 231 17.63 11.61 3.88
CA GLN A 231 17.18 11.75 5.28
C GLN A 231 17.99 10.91 6.29
N VAL A 232 19.10 10.29 5.86
CA VAL A 232 20.07 9.58 6.73
C VAL A 232 21.29 10.43 7.00
#